data_AF-A0A929XBV7-F1
#
_entry.id   AF-A0A929XBV7-F1
#
_cell.length_a   1.000
_cell.length_b   1.000
_cell.length_c   1.000
_cell.angle_alpha   90.00
_cell.angle_beta   90.00
_cell.angle_gamma   90.00
#
_symmetry.space_group_name_H-M   'P 1'
#
loop_
_entity.id
_entity.type
_entity.pdbx_description
1 polymer ?
#
loop_
_entity_poly.entity_id
_entity_poly.type
_entity_poly.pdbx_seq_one_letter_code
_entity_poly.pdbx_strand_id
1 'polypeptide(L)'
;PKSVTAPIGMGISESLGGIVTLTVACIIATGIIGSVFGEVLLKIFGIKKAMAKGIALGCASHAMGTARALEIGDVEGAMASLAMAVMGLLTVIGAGIFANFI
;
A
#
# COMPACT_ATOMS: atom_id res chain seq x y z
N PRO A 1 14.15 1.67 -0.18
CA PRO A 1 12.87 1.06 -0.64
C PRO A 1 11.65 1.63 0.12
N LYS A 2 11.06 2.73 -0.36
CA LYS A 2 9.89 3.39 0.29
C LYS A 2 8.53 2.83 -0.12
N SER A 3 8.43 2.30 -1.34
CA SER A 3 7.15 1.99 -2.02
C SER A 3 6.73 0.52 -1.91
N VAL A 4 7.30 -0.19 -0.95
CA VAL A 4 7.00 -1.59 -0.63
C VAL A 4 6.51 -1.66 0.80
N THR A 5 5.62 -2.61 1.09
CA THR A 5 5.13 -2.84 2.45
C THR A 5 6.31 -3.13 3.39
N ALA A 6 6.23 -2.68 4.65
CA ALA A 6 7.33 -2.75 5.61
C ALA A 6 8.05 -4.12 5.66
N PRO A 7 7.38 -5.29 5.67
CA PRO A 7 8.05 -6.58 5.67
C PRO A 7 8.96 -6.79 4.45
N ILE A 8 8.47 -6.43 3.26
CA ILE A 8 9.22 -6.55 2.00
C ILE A 8 10.37 -5.53 1.98
N GLY A 9 10.11 -4.30 2.42
CA GLY A 9 11.11 -3.24 2.47
C GLY A 9 12.27 -3.56 3.42
N MET A 10 11.99 -4.20 4.55
CA MET A 10 13.01 -4.64 5.50
C MET A 10 13.93 -5.70 4.88
N GLY A 11 13.38 -6.77 4.29
CA GLY A 11 14.19 -7.83 3.67
C GLY A 11 15.07 -7.34 2.51
N ILE A 12 14.55 -6.41 1.70
CA ILE A 12 15.36 -5.74 0.67
C ILE A 12 16.47 -4.88 1.29
N SER A 13 16.14 -4.09 2.31
CA SER A 13 17.12 -3.22 2.98
C SER A 13 18.26 -4.04 3.60
N GLU A 14 17.94 -5.13 4.28
CA GLU A 14 18.93 -6.08 4.83
C GLU A 14 19.83 -6.66 3.73
N SER A 15 19.23 -7.12 2.64
CA SER A 15 19.95 -7.74 1.52
C SER A 15 20.90 -6.77 0.81
N LEU A 16 20.60 -5.46 0.83
CA LEU A 16 21.44 -4.41 0.25
C LEU A 16 22.38 -3.73 1.26
N GLY A 17 22.42 -4.19 2.52
CA GLY A 17 23.24 -3.58 3.58
C GLY A 17 22.75 -2.20 4.04
N GLY A 18 21.47 -1.89 3.82
CA GLY A 18 20.82 -0.65 4.23
C GLY A 18 20.43 -0.62 5.71
N ILE A 19 20.10 0.58 6.21
CA ILE A 19 19.61 0.78 7.58
C ILE A 19 18.10 0.46 7.61
N VAL A 20 17.76 -0.72 8.13
CA VAL A 20 16.38 -1.22 8.24
C VAL A 20 15.49 -0.23 8.98
N THR A 21 15.97 0.33 10.10
CA THR A 21 15.21 1.29 10.93
C THR A 21 14.80 2.54 10.14
N LEU A 22 15.71 3.09 9.32
CA LEU A 22 15.43 4.26 8.50
C LEU A 22 14.44 3.91 7.38
N THR A 23 14.55 2.71 6.81
CA THR A 23 13.64 2.19 5.78
C THR A 23 12.21 2.11 6.31
N VAL A 24 12.04 1.52 7.51
CA VAL A 24 10.73 1.43 8.17
C VAL A 24 10.18 2.81 8.50
N ALA A 25 11.01 3.72 9.02
CA ALA A 25 10.59 5.09 9.32
C ALA A 25 10.05 5.80 8.06
N CYS A 26 10.73 5.69 6.92
CA CYS A 26 10.26 6.25 5.66
C CYS A 26 8.96 5.60 5.16
N ILE A 27 8.83 4.28 5.28
CA ILE A 27 7.61 3.55 4.87
C ILE A 27 6.42 3.99 5.71
N ILE A 28 6.57 4.08 7.03
CA ILE A 28 5.50 4.52 7.93
C ILE A 28 5.14 5.98 7.65
N ALA A 29 6.13 6.87 7.56
CA ALA A 29 5.88 8.29 7.30
C ALA A 29 5.10 8.50 6.00
N THR A 30 5.52 7.85 4.91
CA THR A 30 4.81 7.92 3.62
C THR A 30 3.42 7.29 3.69
N GLY A 31 3.25 6.19 4.43
CA GLY A 31 1.95 5.56 4.68
C GLY A 31 0.98 6.46 5.44
N ILE A 32 1.43 7.12 6.52
CA ILE A 32 0.61 8.07 7.30
C ILE A 32 0.15 9.22 6.41
N ILE A 33 1.09 9.85 5.70
CA ILE A 33 0.79 10.98 4.81
C ILE A 33 -0.24 10.55 3.78
N GLY A 34 -0.03 9.41 3.11
CA GLY A 34 -0.96 8.90 2.11
C GLY A 34 -2.36 8.64 2.68
N SER A 35 -2.47 8.03 3.86
CA SER A 35 -3.76 7.77 4.51
C SER A 35 -4.49 9.05 4.93
N VAL A 36 -3.77 10.04 5.49
CA VAL A 36 -4.37 11.30 5.96
C VAL A 36 -4.80 12.17 4.79
N PHE A 37 -3.94 12.36 3.79
CA PHE A 37 -4.24 13.23 2.65
C PHE A 37 -5.11 12.54 1.59
N GLY A 38 -5.08 11.21 1.50
CA GLY A 38 -5.82 10.44 0.50
C GLY A 38 -7.32 10.66 0.57
N GLU A 39 -7.91 10.63 1.77
CA GLU A 39 -9.34 10.86 1.93
C GLU A 39 -9.73 12.30 1.56
N VAL A 40 -8.89 13.27 1.94
CA VAL A 40 -9.10 14.69 1.61
C VAL A 40 -9.09 14.89 0.09
N LEU A 41 -8.10 14.30 -0.60
CA LEU A 41 -8.02 14.33 -2.06
C LEU A 41 -9.26 13.69 -2.70
N LEU A 42 -9.70 12.51 -2.24
CA LEU A 42 -10.91 11.85 -2.75
C LEU A 42 -12.16 12.71 -2.59
N LYS A 43 -12.28 13.48 -1.50
CA LYS A 43 -13.37 14.44 -1.29
C LYS A 43 -13.28 15.63 -2.24
N ILE A 44 -12.09 16.19 -2.45
CA ILE A 44 -11.84 17.30 -3.39
C ILE A 44 -12.22 16.91 -4.81
N PHE A 45 -11.84 15.71 -5.25
CA PHE A 45 -12.18 15.17 -6.57
C PHE A 45 -13.62 14.64 -6.67
N GLY A 46 -14.42 14.74 -5.60
CA GLY A 46 -15.82 14.34 -5.61
C GLY A 46 -16.06 12.83 -5.76
N ILE A 47 -15.09 11.98 -5.40
CA ILE A 47 -15.23 10.52 -5.49
C ILE A 47 -16.14 10.05 -4.35
N LYS A 48 -17.38 9.70 -4.68
CA LYS A 48 -18.40 9.29 -3.70
C LYS A 48 -18.56 7.77 -3.58
N LYS A 49 -18.23 7.00 -4.62
CA LYS A 49 -18.43 5.55 -4.63
C LYS A 49 -17.49 4.86 -3.65
N ALA A 50 -18.06 4.09 -2.71
CA ALA A 50 -17.33 3.33 -1.69
C ALA A 50 -16.21 2.46 -2.28
N MET A 51 -16.53 1.68 -3.33
CA MET A 51 -15.53 0.84 -3.99
C MET A 51 -14.34 1.64 -4.53
N ALA A 52 -14.61 2.79 -5.16
CA ALA A 52 -13.56 3.63 -5.73
C ALA A 52 -12.66 4.23 -4.64
N LYS A 53 -13.23 4.67 -3.51
CA LYS A 53 -12.46 5.16 -2.37
C LYS A 53 -11.58 4.07 -1.77
N GLY A 54 -12.15 2.89 -1.53
CA GLY A 54 -11.44 1.75 -0.97
C GLY A 54 -10.24 1.34 -1.82
N ILE A 55 -10.45 1.12 -3.12
CA ILE A 55 -9.37 0.75 -4.04
C ILE A 55 -8.31 1.86 -4.10
N ALA A 56 -8.72 3.13 -4.21
CA ALA A 56 -7.77 4.24 -4.30
C ALA A 56 -6.89 4.37 -3.05
N LEU A 57 -7.48 4.29 -1.85
CA LEU A 57 -6.73 4.37 -0.59
C LEU A 57 -5.82 3.15 -0.41
N GLY A 58 -6.32 1.95 -0.66
CA GLY A 58 -5.56 0.70 -0.53
C GLY A 58 -4.35 0.65 -1.47
N CYS A 59 -4.53 1.05 -2.73
CA CYS A 59 -3.44 1.09 -3.71
C CYS A 59 -2.44 2.23 -3.47
N ALA A 60 -2.90 3.41 -3.05
CA ALA A 60 -2.03 4.58 -2.92
C ALA A 60 -1.20 4.57 -1.62
N SER A 61 -1.71 3.98 -0.53
CA SER A 61 -1.08 4.04 0.80
C SER A 61 -0.89 2.67 1.44
N HIS A 62 -0.97 1.61 0.63
CA HIS A 62 -0.71 0.23 1.03
C HIS A 62 -1.58 -0.19 2.24
N ALA A 63 -1.00 -0.92 3.20
CA ALA A 63 -1.67 -1.40 4.40
C ALA A 63 -2.24 -0.25 5.27
N MET A 64 -1.54 0.89 5.34
CA MET A 64 -2.00 2.07 6.09
C MET A 64 -3.25 2.69 5.44
N GLY A 65 -3.30 2.73 4.11
CA GLY A 65 -4.48 3.19 3.38
C GLY A 65 -5.67 2.25 3.52
N THR A 66 -5.40 0.95 3.59
CA THR A 66 -6.41 -0.09 3.86
C THR A 66 -6.99 0.05 5.26
N ALA A 67 -6.15 0.31 6.27
CA ALA A 67 -6.61 0.62 7.63
C ALA A 67 -7.50 1.87 7.65
N ARG A 68 -7.11 2.93 6.94
CA ARG A 68 -7.95 4.13 6.82
C ARG A 68 -9.27 3.86 6.08
N ALA A 69 -9.25 3.02 5.05
CA ALA A 69 -10.46 2.63 4.34
C ALA A 69 -11.45 1.88 5.25
N LEU A 70 -10.95 1.01 6.15
CA LEU A 70 -11.77 0.35 7.16
C LEU A 70 -12.40 1.34 8.16
N GLU A 71 -11.68 2.41 8.52
CA GLU A 71 -12.24 3.48 9.37
C GLU A 71 -13.34 4.29 8.66
N ILE A 72 -13.31 4.38 7.33
CA ILE A 72 -14.32 5.09 6.52
C ILE A 72 -15.59 4.25 6.36
N GLY A 73 -15.45 2.93 6.16
CA GLY A 73 -16.57 2.02 6.03
C GLY A 73 -16.17 0.59 5.69
N ASP A 74 -17.07 -0.35 5.97
CA ASP A 74 -16.82 -1.78 5.74
C ASP A 74 -16.58 -2.10 4.26
N VAL A 75 -17.31 -1.44 3.35
CA VAL A 75 -17.20 -1.65 1.90
C VAL A 75 -15.87 -1.10 1.38
N GLU A 76 -15.50 0.10 1.80
CA GLU A 76 -14.21 0.71 1.48
C GLU A 76 -13.05 -0.18 1.94
N GLY A 77 -13.09 -0.65 3.18
CA GLY A 77 -12.08 -1.53 3.76
C GLY A 77 -11.99 -2.89 3.06
N ALA A 78 -13.13 -3.50 2.72
CA ALA A 78 -13.18 -4.75 1.97
C ALA A 78 -12.55 -4.60 0.58
N MET A 79 -12.87 -3.51 -0.12
CA MET A 79 -12.32 -3.25 -1.46
C MET A 79 -10.83 -2.90 -1.44
N ALA A 80 -10.38 -2.16 -0.43
CA ALA A 80 -8.96 -1.90 -0.22
C ALA A 80 -8.17 -3.19 0.05
N SER A 81 -8.70 -4.08 0.89
CA SER A 81 -8.09 -5.37 1.21
C SER A 81 -8.02 -6.29 -0.01
N LEU A 82 -9.09 -6.33 -0.82
CA LEU A 82 -9.11 -7.07 -2.09
C LEU A 82 -8.02 -6.56 -3.04
N ALA A 83 -7.90 -5.23 -3.20
CA ALA A 83 -6.88 -4.64 -4.05
C ALA A 83 -5.45 -4.99 -3.58
N MET A 84 -5.19 -4.98 -2.26
CA MET A 84 -3.93 -5.41 -1.68
C MET A 84 -3.62 -6.89 -1.94
N ALA A 85 -4.61 -7.77 -1.80
CA ALA A 85 -4.45 -9.20 -2.06
C ALA A 85 -4.09 -9.47 -3.53
N VAL A 86 -4.81 -8.83 -4.46
CA VAL A 86 -4.55 -8.96 -5.91
C VAL A 86 -3.17 -8.40 -6.26
N MET A 87 -2.80 -7.23 -5.73
CA MET A 87 -1.49 -6.63 -5.96
C MET A 87 -0.35 -7.53 -5.44
N GLY A 88 -0.52 -8.12 -4.26
CA GLY A 88 0.44 -9.09 -3.71
C GLY A 88 0.60 -10.32 -4.60
N LEU A 89 -0.50 -10.91 -5.06
CA LEU A 89 -0.49 -12.07 -5.96
C LEU A 89 0.23 -11.75 -7.28
N LEU A 90 -0.10 -10.62 -7.90
CA LEU A 90 0.54 -10.16 -9.14
C LEU A 90 2.04 -9.92 -8.95
N THR A 91 2.44 -9.36 -7.80
CA THR A 91 3.85 -9.13 -7.49
C THR A 91 4.62 -10.44 -7.38
N VAL A 92 4.04 -11.45 -6.70
CA VAL A 92 4.66 -12.78 -6.57
C VAL A 92 4.81 -13.46 -7.92
N ILE A 93 3.76 -13.46 -8.74
CA ILE A 93 3.79 -14.05 -10.08
C ILE A 93 4.82 -13.33 -10.96
N GLY A 94 4.80 -12.00 -10.97
CA GLY A 94 5.72 -11.18 -11.77
C GLY A 94 7.18 -11.37 -11.34
N ALA A 95 7.45 -11.37 -10.03
CA ALA A 95 8.79 -11.63 -9.51
C ALA A 95 9.27 -13.04 -9.87
N GLY A 96 8.39 -14.05 -9.76
CA GLY A 96 8.69 -15.41 -10.18
C GLY A 96 9.05 -15.51 -11.67
N ILE A 97 8.29 -14.87 -12.55
CA ILE A 97 8.60 -14.82 -13.99
C ILE A 97 9.95 -14.16 -14.22
N PHE A 98 10.20 -12.98 -13.63
CA PHE A 98 11.46 -12.26 -13.80
C PHE A 98 12.67 -13.06 -13.31
N ALA A 99 12.54 -13.79 -12.19
CA ALA A 99 13.59 -14.65 -11.68
C ALA A 99 13.93 -15.83 -12.60
N ASN A 100 13.02 -16.25 -13.49
CA ASN A 100 13.31 -17.27 -14.51
C ASN A 100 14.04 -16.70 -15.74
N PHE A 101 14.11 -15.37 -15.90
CA PHE A 101 14.83 -14.70 -16.98
C PHE A 101 16.27 -14.30 -16.61
N ILE A 102 16.61 -14.33 -15.32
CA ILE A 102 17.96 -14.12 -14.77
C ILE A 102 18.65 -15.47 -14.58
#